data_AF-A3K742-F1
#
_entry.id   AF-A3K742-F1
#
_cell.length_a   1.000
_cell.length_b   1.000
_cell.length_c   1.000
_cell.angle_alpha   90.00
_cell.angle_beta   90.00
_cell.angle_gamma   90.00
#
_symmetry.space_group_name_H-M   'P 1'
#
loop_
_entity.id
_entity.type
_entity.pdbx_description
1 polymer ?
#
loop_
_entity_poly.entity_id
_entity_poly.type
_entity_poly.pdbx_seq_one_letter_code
_entity_poly.pdbx_strand_id
1 'polypeptide(L)'
;MQTLPQKAGPAHPQTLRQTLQQNCRLSNHSPNEPWLAQIFAAKAVRTGGVVRRAVRDVEREVGRARLMQEVAARGFHLIECGGQFVIVCRTSDLVVHL
;
A
#
# COMPACT_ATOMS: atom_id res chain seq x y z
N MET A 1 39.21 46.62 13.02
CA MET A 1 39.89 45.31 13.11
C MET A 1 39.05 44.41 14.00
N GLN A 2 38.14 43.64 13.43
CA GLN A 2 37.35 42.64 14.14
C GLN A 2 37.54 41.30 13.45
N THR A 3 37.68 40.29 14.29
CA THR A 3 38.21 38.96 14.07
C THR A 3 37.26 38.04 13.30
N LEU A 4 37.91 37.04 12.68
CA LEU A 4 37.43 35.89 11.91
C LEU A 4 36.27 35.08 12.53
N PRO A 5 35.56 34.31 11.69
CA PRO A 5 34.26 33.70 11.99
C PRO A 5 34.32 32.45 12.89
N GLN A 6 33.22 32.26 13.60
CA GLN A 6 32.98 31.13 14.50
C GLN A 6 32.74 29.83 13.72
N LYS A 7 33.76 28.97 13.77
CA LYS A 7 33.75 27.51 13.92
C LYS A 7 32.47 26.76 13.47
N ALA A 8 32.59 26.06 12.34
CA ALA A 8 31.71 24.98 11.93
C ALA A 8 31.73 23.82 12.94
N GLY A 9 30.55 23.38 13.36
CA GLY A 9 30.29 22.16 14.13
C GLY A 9 29.30 21.25 13.38
N PRO A 10 29.38 19.92 13.55
CA PRO A 10 29.15 18.94 12.49
C PRO A 10 27.67 18.65 12.19
N ALA A 11 27.44 18.31 10.92
CA ALA A 11 26.18 17.85 10.35
C ALA A 11 25.53 16.73 11.18
N HIS A 12 24.35 17.02 11.72
CA HIS A 12 23.48 16.02 12.33
C HIS A 12 22.88 15.10 11.24
N PRO A 13 22.91 13.77 11.39
CA PRO A 13 22.46 12.80 10.39
C PRO A 13 20.93 12.62 10.32
N GLN A 14 20.15 13.68 10.58
CA GLN A 14 18.68 13.60 10.61
C GLN A 14 18.02 13.94 9.26
N THR A 15 18.79 14.31 8.24
CA THR A 15 18.28 14.86 6.97
C THR A 15 17.99 13.79 5.89
N LEU A 16 17.90 12.49 6.23
CA LEU A 16 17.67 11.43 5.22
C LEU A 16 16.31 10.71 5.32
N ARG A 17 15.47 11.05 6.30
CA ARG A 17 14.12 10.43 6.41
C ARG A 17 12.99 11.28 5.82
N GLN A 18 13.27 12.51 5.39
CA GLN A 18 12.24 13.41 4.85
C GLN A 18 12.08 13.34 3.32
N THR A 19 12.98 12.69 2.59
CA THR A 19 13.05 12.77 1.12
C THR A 19 12.26 11.70 0.35
N LEU A 20 11.45 10.86 1.01
CA LEU A 20 10.60 9.85 0.34
C LEU A 20 9.10 10.14 0.40
N GLN A 21 8.68 11.30 0.91
CA GLN A 21 7.26 11.63 1.09
C GLN A 21 6.74 12.69 0.12
N GLN A 22 7.56 13.13 -0.84
CA GLN A 22 7.33 14.33 -1.65
C GLN A 22 6.46 14.14 -2.91
N ASN A 23 5.98 12.93 -3.24
CA ASN A 23 5.42 12.65 -4.58
C ASN A 23 3.92 12.29 -4.67
N CYS A 24 3.13 12.34 -3.60
CA CYS A 24 1.68 12.05 -3.69
C CYS A 24 0.83 13.32 -3.57
N ARG A 25 1.13 14.34 -4.38
CA ARG A 25 0.11 15.34 -4.73
C ARG A 25 -0.77 14.69 -5.78
N LEU A 26 -2.02 14.35 -5.41
CA LEU A 26 -3.24 14.20 -6.23
C LEU A 26 -4.25 13.17 -5.65
N SER A 27 -4.48 13.16 -4.33
CA SER A 27 -5.79 12.83 -3.71
C SER A 27 -5.67 13.02 -2.19
N ASN A 28 -6.43 13.96 -1.62
CA ASN A 28 -6.41 14.33 -0.20
C ASN A 28 -7.16 13.31 0.70
N HIS A 29 -7.15 12.03 0.36
CA HIS A 29 -7.67 10.97 1.21
C HIS A 29 -6.48 10.19 1.74
N SER A 30 -6.15 10.35 3.01
CA SER A 30 -5.17 9.49 3.66
C SER A 30 -5.63 8.03 3.48
N PRO A 31 -4.78 7.13 2.96
CA PRO A 31 -5.18 5.74 2.77
C PRO A 31 -5.64 5.16 4.11
N ASN A 32 -6.83 4.56 4.14
CA ASN A 32 -7.39 3.95 5.34
C ASN A 32 -6.66 2.63 5.62
N GLU A 33 -5.46 2.73 6.21
CA GLU A 33 -4.63 1.57 6.55
C GLU A 33 -5.37 0.52 7.42
N PRO A 34 -6.19 0.91 8.42
CA PRO A 34 -7.03 -0.03 9.15
C PRO A 34 -7.98 -0.82 8.26
N TRP A 35 -8.58 -0.19 7.24
CA TRP A 35 -9.47 -0.87 6.30
C TRP A 35 -8.72 -1.90 5.45
N LEU A 36 -7.51 -1.56 5.01
CA LEU A 36 -6.63 -2.47 4.29
C LEU A 36 -6.22 -3.67 5.16
N ALA A 37 -5.86 -3.41 6.42
CA ALA A 37 -5.52 -4.44 7.37
C ALA A 37 -6.71 -5.39 7.62
N GLN A 38 -7.94 -4.88 7.66
CA GLN A 38 -9.14 -5.70 7.82
C GLN A 38 -9.39 -6.64 6.63
N ILE A 39 -9.07 -6.23 5.40
CA ILE A 39 -9.13 -7.12 4.22
C ILE A 39 -8.26 -8.35 4.45
N PHE A 40 -7.03 -8.14 4.96
CA PHE A 40 -6.05 -9.21 5.11
C PHE A 40 -6.08 -9.91 6.48
N ALA A 41 -6.79 -9.36 7.48
CA ALA A 41 -7.00 -9.97 8.78
C ALA A 41 -8.01 -11.14 8.74
N ALA A 42 -8.75 -11.28 7.64
CA ALA A 42 -9.76 -12.32 7.47
C ALA A 42 -9.16 -13.73 7.58
N LYS A 43 -9.92 -14.65 8.19
CA LYS A 43 -9.55 -16.08 8.28
C LYS A 43 -9.23 -16.69 6.91
N ALA A 44 -9.90 -16.20 5.85
CA ALA A 44 -9.66 -16.57 4.47
C ALA A 44 -8.20 -16.41 4.03
N VAL A 45 -7.47 -15.41 4.54
CA VAL A 45 -6.05 -15.21 4.19
C VAL A 45 -5.17 -16.33 4.75
N ARG A 46 -5.52 -16.85 5.94
CA ARG A 46 -4.78 -17.95 6.57
C ARG A 46 -5.09 -19.32 5.98
N THR A 47 -6.28 -19.50 5.42
CA THR A 47 -6.75 -20.80 4.90
C THR A 47 -6.66 -20.91 3.38
N GLY A 48 -6.12 -19.91 2.69
CA GLY A 48 -6.05 -19.90 1.22
C GLY A 48 -7.39 -19.66 0.52
N GLY A 49 -8.29 -18.93 1.17
CA GLY A 49 -9.61 -18.58 0.66
C GLY A 49 -9.60 -17.37 -0.28
N VAL A 50 -10.81 -16.86 -0.55
CA VAL A 50 -11.04 -15.76 -1.48
C VAL A 50 -11.69 -14.59 -0.74
N VAL A 51 -11.17 -13.37 -0.95
CA VAL A 51 -11.73 -12.14 -0.41
C VAL A 51 -12.36 -11.33 -1.53
N ARG A 52 -13.61 -10.88 -1.33
CA ARG A 52 -14.36 -10.09 -2.33
C ARG A 52 -14.63 -8.68 -1.81
N ARG A 53 -14.36 -7.67 -2.63
CA ARG A 53 -14.59 -6.26 -2.31
C ARG A 53 -15.06 -5.49 -3.54
N ALA A 54 -15.95 -4.52 -3.35
CA ALA A 54 -16.36 -3.65 -4.44
C ALA A 54 -15.21 -2.72 -4.85
N VAL A 55 -15.01 -2.55 -6.16
CA VAL A 55 -13.97 -1.67 -6.72
C VAL A 55 -14.14 -0.25 -6.19
N ARG A 56 -15.38 0.27 -6.18
CA ARG A 56 -15.72 1.59 -5.65
C ARG A 56 -15.29 1.82 -4.20
N ASP A 57 -15.31 0.76 -3.38
CA ASP A 57 -14.92 0.87 -1.96
C ASP A 57 -13.40 0.84 -1.84
N VAL A 58 -12.73 -0.03 -2.61
CA VAL A 58 -11.26 -0.04 -2.67
C VAL A 58 -10.72 1.31 -3.14
N GLU A 59 -11.28 1.87 -4.21
CA GLU A 59 -10.86 3.15 -4.76
C GLU A 59 -11.04 4.30 -3.78
N ARG A 60 -12.17 4.32 -3.06
CA ARG A 60 -12.45 5.35 -2.06
C ARG A 60 -11.53 5.25 -0.83
N GLU A 61 -11.27 4.05 -0.33
CA GLU A 61 -10.58 3.87 0.95
C GLU A 61 -9.05 3.88 0.84
N VAL A 62 -8.49 3.19 -0.15
CA VAL A 62 -7.03 2.93 -0.25
C VAL A 62 -6.45 3.17 -1.64
N GLY A 63 -7.29 3.17 -2.68
CA GLY A 63 -6.88 3.23 -4.07
C GLY A 63 -6.48 1.88 -4.65
N ARG A 64 -6.77 1.68 -5.94
CA ARG A 64 -6.49 0.44 -6.67
C ARG A 64 -5.01 0.07 -6.68
N ALA A 65 -4.14 1.05 -6.92
CA ALA A 65 -2.69 0.84 -7.00
C ALA A 65 -2.12 0.31 -5.67
N ARG A 66 -2.60 0.82 -4.53
CA ARG A 66 -2.14 0.39 -3.22
C ARG A 66 -2.58 -1.05 -2.93
N LEU A 67 -3.82 -1.41 -3.26
CA LEU A 67 -4.30 -2.78 -3.12
C LEU A 67 -3.47 -3.75 -3.99
N MET A 68 -3.22 -3.40 -5.24
CA MET A 68 -2.40 -4.22 -6.15
C MET A 68 -0.99 -4.46 -5.63
N GLN A 69 -0.33 -3.42 -5.11
CA GLN A 69 0.98 -3.55 -4.49
C GLN A 69 0.97 -4.51 -3.29
N GLU A 70 -0.03 -4.39 -2.43
CA GLU A 70 -0.15 -5.25 -1.24
C GLU A 70 -0.47 -6.71 -1.58
N VAL A 71 -1.30 -6.94 -2.60
CA VAL A 71 -1.58 -8.28 -3.13
C VAL A 71 -0.31 -8.89 -3.73
N ALA A 72 0.40 -8.14 -4.57
CA ALA A 72 1.64 -8.58 -5.22
C ALA A 72 2.74 -8.86 -4.19
N ALA A 73 2.88 -8.01 -3.16
CA ALA A 73 3.86 -8.20 -2.09
C ALA A 73 3.62 -9.49 -1.28
N ARG A 74 2.36 -9.96 -1.21
CA ARG A 74 1.98 -11.23 -0.55
C ARG A 74 2.01 -12.43 -1.50
N GLY A 75 2.27 -12.20 -2.79
CA GLY A 75 2.20 -13.24 -3.83
C GLY A 75 0.79 -13.76 -4.09
N PHE A 76 -0.24 -12.95 -3.79
CA PHE A 76 -1.63 -13.31 -4.04
C PHE A 76 -2.07 -12.90 -5.44
N HIS A 77 -3.25 -13.38 -5.85
CA HIS A 77 -3.84 -13.01 -7.14
C HIS A 77 -5.01 -12.06 -6.94
N LEU A 78 -5.08 -10.99 -7.72
CA LEU A 78 -6.20 -10.05 -7.74
C LEU A 78 -6.90 -10.14 -9.11
N ILE A 79 -8.19 -10.41 -9.09
CA ILE A 79 -9.05 -10.48 -10.27
C ILE A 79 -10.09 -9.35 -10.17
N GLU A 80 -10.38 -8.69 -11.27
CA GLU A 80 -11.47 -7.73 -11.36
C GLU A 80 -12.59 -8.29 -12.24
N CYS A 81 -13.81 -8.31 -11.73
CA CYS A 81 -14.98 -8.80 -12.46
C CYS A 81 -16.22 -7.98 -12.08
N GLY A 82 -16.84 -7.31 -13.05
CA GLY A 82 -18.11 -6.61 -12.86
C GLY A 82 -18.10 -5.57 -11.73
N GLY A 83 -17.00 -4.82 -11.56
CA GLY A 83 -16.87 -3.83 -10.48
C GLY A 83 -16.61 -4.45 -9.10
N GLN A 84 -16.20 -5.72 -9.05
CA GLN A 84 -15.74 -6.39 -7.85
C GLN A 84 -14.27 -6.80 -8.02
N PHE A 85 -13.48 -6.56 -6.99
CA PHE A 85 -12.19 -7.18 -6.79
C PHE A 85 -12.34 -8.50 -6.03
N VAL A 86 -11.67 -9.52 -6.54
CA VAL A 86 -11.59 -10.86 -5.99
C VAL A 86 -10.11 -11.17 -5.74
N ILE A 87 -9.73 -11.21 -4.47
CA ILE A 87 -8.36 -11.51 -4.04
C ILE A 87 -8.31 -12.99 -3.67
N VAL A 88 -7.57 -13.77 -4.43
CA VAL A 88 -7.28 -15.17 -4.13
C VAL A 88 -6.03 -15.23 -3.27
N CYS A 89 -6.19 -15.57 -1.99
CA CYS A 89 -5.12 -15.54 -0.99
C CYS A 89 -4.24 -16.79 -1.06
N ARG A 90 -3.76 -17.12 -2.26
CA ARG A 90 -2.98 -18.31 -2.57
C ARG A 90 -1.81 -17.90 -3.45
N THR A 91 -0.63 -18.45 -3.16
CA THR A 91 0.61 -18.17 -3.88
C THR A 91 0.90 -19.14 -5.03
N SER A 92 0.12 -20.22 -5.15
CA SER A 92 0.18 -21.17 -6.25
C SER A 92 -0.66 -20.72 -7.45
N ASP A 93 -0.75 -21.56 -8.48
CA ASP A 93 -1.46 -21.28 -9.73
C ASP A 93 -2.95 -20.95 -9.53
N LEU A 94 -3.44 -20.07 -10.40
CA LEU A 94 -4.85 -19.70 -10.53
C LEU A 94 -5.37 -20.23 -11.88
N VAL A 95 -6.37 -21.11 -11.85
CA VAL A 95 -7.02 -21.65 -13.04
C VAL A 95 -8.39 -21.00 -13.20
N VAL A 96 -8.68 -20.48 -14.39
CA VAL A 96 -9.99 -19.91 -14.76
C VAL A 96 -10.61 -20.82 -15.81
N HIS A 97 -11.74 -21.45 -15.47
CA HIS A 97 -12.52 -22.28 -16.39
C HIS A 97 -13.55 -21.41 -17.11
N LEU A 98 -13.72 -21.63 -18.42
CA LEU A 98 -14.64 -20.91 -19.29
C LEU A 98 -15.78 -21.83 -19.75
#